data_AF-A0AAP5Z1E1-F1
#
_entry.id   AF-A0AAP5Z1E1-F1
#
_cell.length_a   1.000
_cell.length_b   1.000
_cell.length_c   1.000
_cell.angle_alpha   90.00
_cell.angle_beta   90.00
_cell.angle_gamma   90.00
#
_symmetry.space_group_name_H-M   'P 1'
#
loop_
_entity.id
_entity.type
_entity.pdbx_description
1 polymer ?
#
loop_
_entity_poly.entity_id
_entity_poly.type
_entity_poly.pdbx_seq_one_letter_code
_entity_poly.pdbx_strand_id
1 'polypeptide(L)'
;MDILSARKEDLAAVYALENKLFGEHSYPQFFIRQAYDCWGESLLVAKEGEAVAGYVLLTTSNVAKHYWIMSVAVNSEFRGRGIARSLVERVMAPLAEGSSVKLTVDPLNQPALSLYQSMGFTVLE
;
A
#
# COMPACT_ATOMS: atom_id res chain seq x y z
N MET A 1 -5.98 -13.04 -9.23
CA MET A 1 -5.79 -12.03 -8.18
C MET A 1 -5.87 -10.69 -8.88
N ASP A 2 -6.92 -9.94 -8.61
CA ASP A 2 -7.19 -8.69 -9.32
C ASP A 2 -6.78 -7.50 -8.47
N ILE A 3 -6.14 -6.50 -9.06
CA ILE A 3 -5.79 -5.26 -8.37
C ILE A 3 -6.71 -4.15 -8.85
N LEU A 4 -7.50 -3.63 -7.93
CA LEU A 4 -8.59 -2.68 -8.20
C LEU A 4 -8.51 -1.54 -7.20
N SER A 5 -9.06 -0.37 -7.56
CA SER A 5 -9.31 0.68 -6.56
C SER A 5 -10.30 0.18 -5.52
N ALA A 6 -10.04 0.51 -4.26
CA ALA A 6 -10.92 0.12 -3.16
C ALA A 6 -12.32 0.71 -3.35
N ARG A 7 -13.34 -0.03 -2.92
CA ARG A 7 -14.70 0.47 -2.75
C ARG A 7 -14.95 0.74 -1.26
N LYS A 8 -15.99 1.51 -0.95
CA LYS A 8 -16.39 1.80 0.44
C LYS A 8 -16.61 0.52 1.28
N GLU A 9 -17.14 -0.52 0.65
CA GLU A 9 -17.35 -1.84 1.27
C GLU A 9 -16.05 -2.57 1.63
N ASP A 10 -14.94 -2.30 0.93
CA ASP A 10 -13.66 -2.93 1.20
C ASP A 10 -12.95 -2.32 2.43
N LEU A 11 -13.36 -1.12 2.88
CA LEU A 11 -12.65 -0.38 3.95
C LEU A 11 -12.62 -1.12 5.29
N ALA A 12 -13.68 -1.86 5.62
CA ALA A 12 -13.71 -2.68 6.83
C ALA A 12 -12.68 -3.82 6.75
N ALA A 13 -12.55 -4.46 5.59
CA ALA A 13 -11.58 -5.53 5.37
C ALA A 13 -10.13 -5.00 5.31
N VAL A 14 -9.93 -3.83 4.69
CA VAL A 14 -8.64 -3.12 4.70
C VAL A 14 -8.20 -2.80 6.12
N TYR A 15 -9.09 -2.22 6.93
CA TYR A 15 -8.79 -1.93 8.34
C TYR A 15 -8.51 -3.21 9.15
N ALA A 16 -9.31 -4.27 8.97
CA ALA A 16 -9.09 -5.54 9.66
C ALA A 16 -7.72 -6.15 9.31
N LEU A 17 -7.32 -6.08 8.04
CA LEU A 17 -6.01 -6.54 7.58
C LEU A 17 -4.86 -5.70 8.15
N GLU A 18 -4.99 -4.37 8.08
CA GLU A 18 -4.04 -3.41 8.65
C GLU A 18 -3.81 -3.68 10.14
N ASN A 19 -4.89 -3.79 10.92
CA ASN A 19 -4.82 -4.04 12.36
C ASN A 19 -4.23 -5.42 12.68
N LYS A 20 -4.62 -6.46 11.92
CA LYS A 20 -4.07 -7.82 12.07
C LYS A 20 -2.55 -7.87 11.87
N LEU A 21 -2.01 -7.08 10.93
CA LEU A 21 -0.59 -7.14 10.56
C LEU A 21 0.29 -6.18 11.36
N PHE A 22 -0.23 -5.00 11.74
CA PHE A 22 0.57 -3.95 12.35
C PHE A 22 0.22 -3.66 13.82
N GLY A 23 -0.89 -4.19 14.35
CA GLY A 23 -1.22 -4.10 15.77
C GLY A 23 -1.24 -2.66 16.30
N GLU A 24 -0.43 -2.36 17.31
CA GLU A 24 -0.32 -1.00 17.89
C GLU A 24 0.25 0.04 16.91
N HIS A 25 0.94 -0.39 15.86
CA HIS A 25 1.44 0.48 14.79
C HIS A 25 0.44 0.66 13.64
N SER A 26 -0.73 0.01 13.70
CA SER A 26 -1.75 0.12 12.66
C SER A 26 -2.37 1.50 12.61
N TYR A 27 -2.76 1.94 11.41
CA TYR A 27 -3.62 3.11 11.30
C TYR A 27 -5.00 2.83 11.93
N PRO A 28 -5.59 3.81 12.63
CA PRO A 28 -6.94 3.68 13.15
C PRO A 28 -7.97 3.66 12.01
N GLN A 29 -9.12 3.05 12.24
CA GLN A 29 -10.16 2.89 11.21
C GLN A 29 -10.59 4.23 10.58
N PHE A 30 -10.66 5.31 11.36
CA PHE A 30 -11.02 6.64 10.83
C PHE A 30 -10.00 7.16 9.82
N PHE A 31 -8.71 6.82 9.99
CA PHE A 31 -7.67 7.21 9.04
C PHE A 31 -7.87 6.49 7.71
N ILE A 32 -8.18 5.19 7.71
CA ILE A 32 -8.46 4.44 6.47
C ILE A 32 -9.65 5.05 5.73
N ARG A 33 -10.70 5.46 6.46
CA ARG A 33 -11.84 6.15 5.85
C ARG A 33 -11.45 7.53 5.28
N GLN A 34 -10.69 8.32 6.03
CA GLN A 34 -10.21 9.62 5.55
C GLN A 34 -9.32 9.47 4.32
N ALA A 35 -8.44 8.47 4.32
CA ALA A 35 -7.56 8.18 3.22
C ALA A 35 -8.32 7.77 1.96
N TYR A 36 -9.42 7.02 2.11
CA TYR A 36 -10.33 6.74 1.00
C TYR A 36 -10.99 8.01 0.45
N ASP A 37 -11.48 8.89 1.33
CA ASP A 37 -12.15 10.13 0.90
C ASP A 37 -11.16 11.11 0.23
N CYS A 38 -9.88 11.11 0.62
CA CYS A 38 -8.85 11.99 0.05
C CYS A 38 -8.10 11.39 -1.15
N TRP A 39 -7.86 10.08 -1.16
CA TRP A 39 -6.96 9.39 -2.11
C TRP A 39 -7.54 8.06 -2.61
N GLY A 40 -8.87 7.92 -2.71
CA GLY A 40 -9.53 6.66 -3.07
C GLY A 40 -9.04 6.00 -4.37
N GLU A 41 -8.66 6.79 -5.38
CA GLU A 41 -8.08 6.27 -6.63
C GLU A 41 -6.70 5.62 -6.42
N SER A 42 -5.99 6.04 -5.38
CA SER A 42 -4.65 5.58 -4.99
C SER A 42 -4.65 4.65 -3.77
N LEU A 43 -5.84 4.27 -3.29
CA LEU A 43 -6.04 3.16 -2.36
C LEU A 43 -6.45 1.92 -3.16
N LEU A 44 -5.50 1.03 -3.41
CA LEU A 44 -5.76 -0.19 -4.19
C LEU A 44 -5.87 -1.41 -3.28
N VAL A 45 -6.73 -2.35 -3.66
CA VAL A 45 -6.88 -3.66 -3.02
C VAL A 45 -6.53 -4.76 -4.03
N ALA A 46 -5.86 -5.80 -3.53
CA ALA A 46 -5.69 -7.07 -4.22
C ALA A 46 -6.81 -8.02 -3.77
N LYS A 47 -7.64 -8.50 -4.70
CA LYS A 47 -8.79 -9.35 -4.41
C LYS A 47 -8.66 -10.75 -5.01
N GLU A 48 -9.03 -11.75 -4.21
CA GLU A 48 -9.34 -13.11 -4.65
C GLU A 48 -10.84 -13.35 -4.43
N GLY A 49 -11.63 -13.19 -5.48
CA GLY A 49 -13.08 -13.07 -5.34
C GLY A 49 -13.44 -11.81 -4.55
N GLU A 50 -14.23 -11.96 -3.48
CA GLU A 50 -14.57 -10.85 -2.58
C GLU A 50 -13.55 -10.63 -1.44
N ALA A 51 -12.60 -11.54 -1.26
CA ALA A 51 -11.63 -11.46 -0.18
C ALA A 51 -10.51 -10.45 -0.50
N VAL A 52 -10.26 -9.51 0.41
CA VAL A 52 -9.10 -8.60 0.34
C VAL A 52 -7.85 -9.36 0.80
N ALA A 53 -6.99 -9.72 -0.14
CA ALA A 53 -5.72 -10.41 0.10
C ALA A 53 -4.58 -9.44 0.43
N GLY A 54 -4.70 -8.17 0.04
CA GLY A 54 -3.73 -7.12 0.33
C GLY A 54 -4.21 -5.74 -0.10
N TYR A 55 -3.51 -4.70 0.32
CA TYR A 55 -3.80 -3.34 -0.11
C TYR A 55 -2.53 -2.46 -0.12
N VAL A 56 -2.60 -1.35 -0.87
CA VAL A 56 -1.60 -0.28 -0.86
C VAL A 56 -2.31 1.07 -0.81
N LEU A 57 -1.74 2.01 -0.07
CA LEU A 57 -2.16 3.40 -0.04
C LEU A 57 -1.02 4.31 -0.49
N LEU A 58 -1.19 4.97 -1.63
CA LEU A 58 -0.31 6.07 -2.09
C LEU A 58 -1.02 7.41 -1.84
N THR A 59 -0.27 8.39 -1.36
CA THR A 59 -0.76 9.75 -1.07
C THR A 59 0.10 10.79 -1.76
N THR A 60 -0.45 11.98 -1.96
CA THR A 60 0.26 13.14 -2.49
C THR A 60 0.88 13.98 -1.37
N SER A 61 2.01 14.63 -1.64
CA SER A 61 2.54 15.68 -0.78
C SER A 61 2.11 17.08 -1.25
N ASN A 62 2.50 18.12 -0.51
CA ASN A 62 2.38 19.53 -0.94
C ASN A 62 3.38 19.92 -2.03
N VAL A 63 4.35 19.05 -2.35
CA VAL A 63 5.32 19.25 -3.43
C VAL A 63 4.83 18.49 -4.67
N ALA A 64 4.78 19.17 -5.81
CA ALA A 64 4.36 18.56 -7.06
C ALA A 64 5.23 17.34 -7.39
N LYS A 65 4.60 16.29 -7.92
CA LYS A 65 5.25 15.01 -8.29
C LYS A 65 5.94 14.27 -7.13
N HIS A 66 5.69 14.62 -5.88
CA HIS A 66 6.19 13.88 -4.71
C HIS A 66 5.04 13.15 -4.01
N TYR A 67 5.22 11.84 -3.84
CA TYR A 67 4.22 10.92 -3.32
C TYR A 67 4.77 10.07 -2.18
N TRP A 68 3.87 9.55 -1.34
CA TRP A 68 4.20 8.68 -0.22
C TRP A 68 3.35 7.43 -0.24
N ILE A 69 4.00 6.26 -0.21
CA ILE A 69 3.32 5.00 0.11
C ILE A 69 3.21 4.93 1.63
N MET A 70 1.99 5.09 2.14
CA MET A 70 1.70 5.16 3.57
C MET A 70 1.56 3.78 4.22
N SER A 71 1.07 2.79 3.45
CA SER A 71 0.99 1.39 3.89
C SER A 71 0.99 0.45 2.69
N VAL A 72 1.59 -0.73 2.88
CA VAL A 72 1.48 -1.91 2.01
C VAL A 72 1.28 -3.11 2.91
N ALA A 73 0.15 -3.79 2.76
CA ALA A 73 -0.18 -4.97 3.55
C ALA A 73 -0.60 -6.13 2.65
N VAL A 74 -0.09 -7.32 2.95
CA VAL A 74 -0.52 -8.56 2.29
C VAL A 74 -0.76 -9.61 3.37
N ASN A 75 -1.97 -10.18 3.37
CA ASN A 75 -2.36 -11.26 4.27
C ASN A 75 -1.36 -12.42 4.13
N SER A 76 -0.90 -12.96 5.25
CA SER A 76 0.15 -13.98 5.33
C SER A 76 -0.15 -15.22 4.49
N GLU A 77 -1.43 -15.60 4.38
CA GLU A 77 -1.92 -16.75 3.59
C GLU A 77 -1.69 -16.59 2.08
N PHE A 78 -1.46 -15.36 1.62
CA PHE A 78 -1.32 -15.01 0.21
C PHE A 78 0.10 -14.51 -0.15
N ARG A 79 1.04 -14.54 0.81
CA ARG A 79 2.43 -14.13 0.58
C ARG A 79 3.18 -15.10 -0.35
N GLY A 80 4.32 -14.65 -0.86
CA GLY A 80 5.13 -15.43 -1.82
C GLY A 80 4.56 -15.46 -3.25
N ARG A 81 3.45 -14.77 -3.52
CA ARG A 81 2.77 -14.72 -4.82
C ARG A 81 2.98 -13.40 -5.58
N GLY A 82 3.92 -12.56 -5.15
CA GLY A 82 4.22 -11.27 -5.80
C GLY A 82 3.21 -10.13 -5.55
N ILE A 83 2.20 -10.32 -4.70
CA ILE A 83 1.09 -9.37 -4.51
C ILE A 83 1.56 -7.96 -4.12
N ALA A 84 2.48 -7.85 -3.17
CA ALA A 84 2.99 -6.55 -2.71
C ALA A 84 3.68 -5.77 -3.84
N ARG A 85 4.50 -6.47 -4.66
CA ARG A 85 5.13 -5.89 -5.85
C ARG A 85 4.08 -5.38 -6.82
N SER A 86 3.10 -6.21 -7.16
CA SER A 86 2.06 -5.83 -8.12
C SER A 86 1.19 -4.66 -7.62
N LEU A 87 0.90 -4.59 -6.32
CA LEU A 87 0.20 -3.44 -5.72
C LEU A 87 1.00 -2.15 -5.89
N VAL A 88 2.28 -2.18 -5.53
CA VAL A 88 3.16 -1.00 -5.59
C VAL A 88 3.41 -0.57 -7.04
N GLU A 89 3.70 -1.51 -7.95
CA GLU A 89 3.83 -1.20 -9.38
C GLU A 89 2.54 -0.58 -9.94
N ARG A 90 1.37 -1.14 -9.58
CA ARG A 90 0.08 -0.65 -10.09
C ARG A 90 -0.28 0.73 -9.58
N VAL A 91 -0.01 1.03 -8.30
CA VAL A 91 -0.31 2.36 -7.74
C VAL A 91 0.63 3.44 -8.28
N MET A 92 1.86 3.06 -8.67
CA MET A 92 2.84 3.99 -9.26
C MET A 92 2.71 4.15 -10.78
N ALA A 93 2.09 3.20 -11.49
CA ALA A 93 1.99 3.23 -12.95
C ALA A 93 1.40 4.53 -13.56
N PRO A 94 0.40 5.20 -12.94
CA PRO A 94 -0.14 6.45 -13.47
C PRO A 94 0.72 7.69 -13.18
N LEU A 95 1.77 7.57 -12.39
CA LEU A 95 2.59 8.72 -11.98
C LEU A 95 3.38 9.28 -13.16
N ALA A 96 3.44 10.61 -13.25
CA ALA A 96 4.18 11.28 -14.32
C ALA A 96 5.69 10.99 -14.24
N GLU A 97 6.37 11.04 -15.38
CA GLU A 97 7.83 10.96 -15.42
C GLU A 97 8.49 12.03 -14.54
N GLY A 98 9.56 11.62 -13.84
CA GLY A 98 10.26 12.43 -12.85
C GLY A 98 9.55 12.51 -11.49
N SER A 99 8.53 11.69 -11.23
CA SER A 99 7.92 11.59 -9.90
C SER A 99 8.85 10.93 -8.88
N SER A 100 8.82 11.41 -7.65
CA SER A 100 9.50 10.80 -6.50
C SER A 100 8.48 10.12 -5.60
N VAL A 101 8.72 8.86 -5.26
CA VAL A 101 7.90 8.09 -4.32
C VAL A 101 8.75 7.73 -3.12
N LYS A 102 8.23 8.02 -1.93
CA LYS A 102 8.89 7.72 -0.66
C LYS A 102 8.04 6.77 0.17
N LEU A 103 8.68 6.04 1.06
CA LEU A 103 8.05 5.16 2.04
C LEU A 103 8.95 4.99 3.25
N THR A 104 8.38 4.51 4.35
CA THR A 104 9.12 4.11 5.54
C THR A 104 8.91 2.62 5.78
N VAL A 105 9.97 1.93 6.18
CA VAL A 105 9.94 0.50 6.48
C VAL A 105 10.81 0.24 7.70
N ASP A 106 10.38 -0.68 8.56
CA ASP A 106 11.18 -1.14 9.69
C ASP A 106 12.49 -1.78 9.18
N PRO A 107 13.68 -1.36 9.66
CA PRO A 107 14.96 -1.94 9.26
C PRO A 107 15.08 -3.45 9.54
N LEU A 108 14.27 -4.00 10.44
CA LEU A 108 14.21 -5.43 10.74
C LEU A 108 13.29 -6.20 9.78
N ASN A 109 12.49 -5.51 8.97
CA ASN A 109 11.60 -6.12 7.97
C ASN A 109 12.36 -6.43 6.67
N GLN A 110 13.26 -7.41 6.75
CA GLN A 110 14.10 -7.85 5.62
C GLN A 110 13.31 -8.22 4.35
N PRO A 111 12.13 -8.87 4.42
CA PRO A 111 11.33 -9.14 3.24
C PRO A 111 10.87 -7.86 2.52
N ALA A 112 10.42 -6.84 3.26
CA ALA A 112 9.98 -5.58 2.68
C ALA A 112 11.15 -4.76 2.14
N LEU A 113 12.28 -4.71 2.85
CA LEU A 113 13.51 -4.08 2.36
C LEU A 113 13.96 -4.67 1.03
N SER A 114 14.04 -6.01 0.96
CA SER A 114 14.44 -6.73 -0.25
C SER A 114 13.48 -6.46 -1.41
N LEU A 115 12.17 -6.40 -1.13
CA LEU A 115 11.16 -6.03 -2.12
C LEU A 115 11.42 -4.61 -2.66
N TYR A 116 11.49 -3.61 -1.79
CA TYR A 116 11.65 -2.21 -2.23
C TYR A 116 12.97 -1.97 -2.97
N GLN A 117 14.07 -2.55 -2.49
CA GLN A 117 15.36 -2.49 -3.19
C GLN A 117 15.29 -3.13 -4.59
N SER A 118 14.61 -4.28 -4.71
CA SER A 118 14.40 -4.94 -6.03
C SER A 118 13.50 -4.16 -6.98
N MET A 119 12.84 -3.11 -6.48
CA MET A 119 12.01 -2.17 -7.25
C MET A 119 12.74 -0.84 -7.52
N GLY A 120 14.01 -0.72 -7.09
CA GLY A 120 14.82 0.47 -7.31
C GLY A 120 14.71 1.55 -6.22
N PHE A 121 14.01 1.28 -5.11
CA PHE A 121 14.05 2.19 -3.96
C PHE A 121 15.43 2.13 -3.29
N THR A 122 15.90 3.28 -2.85
CA THR A 122 17.15 3.44 -2.10
C THR A 122 16.87 4.04 -0.73
N VAL A 123 17.77 3.80 0.23
CA VAL A 123 17.74 4.48 1.52
C VAL A 123 18.14 5.94 1.29
N LEU A 124 17.39 6.88 1.87
CA LEU A 124 17.76 8.29 1.88
C LEU A 124 18.75 8.53 3.03
N GLU A 125 19.86 9.19 2.73
CA GLU A 125 20.85 9.67 3.71
C GLU A 125 20.46 11.04 4.28
#